data_AF-A0A3C0IAS8-F1
#
_entry.id   AF-A0A3C0IAS8-F1
#
_cell.length_a   1.000
_cell.length_b   1.000
_cell.length_c   1.000
_cell.angle_alpha   90.00
_cell.angle_beta   90.00
_cell.angle_gamma   90.00
#
_symmetry.space_group_name_H-M   'P 1'
#
loop_
_entity.id
_entity.type
_entity.pdbx_description
1 polymer ?
#
loop_
_entity_poly.entity_id
_entity_poly.type
_entity_poly.pdbx_seq_one_letter_code
_entity_poly.pdbx_strand_id
1 'polypeptide(L)'
;MGGGGGAGQQNNGVASNGARGGGLIIVRAGTVTTNCVSTWGFLSNGQSATNSPGNDGAGGGGAGGTILLDVVTYTLPCAIVARANGGNGGTVGNSTAHGGGGGGGVGAILVNTNPPAPAVFSSRVGASGLDCNAGGC
;
A
#
# COMPACT_ATOMS: atom_id res chain seq x y z
N MET A 1 0.75 -2.99 12.30
CA MET A 1 0.20 -1.72 11.76
C MET A 1 1.22 -1.12 10.82
N GLY A 2 0.78 -0.51 9.71
CA GLY A 2 1.68 0.17 8.78
C GLY A 2 1.96 1.61 9.22
N GLY A 3 3.23 2.00 9.26
CA GLY A 3 3.63 3.39 9.48
C GLY A 3 3.27 4.28 8.27
N GLY A 4 3.00 5.56 8.54
CA GLY A 4 2.90 6.56 7.48
C GLY A 4 4.25 6.84 6.81
N GLY A 5 4.23 7.33 5.58
CA GLY A 5 5.43 7.76 4.87
C GLY A 5 5.99 9.07 5.42
N GLY A 6 7.28 9.33 5.17
CA GLY A 6 7.92 10.61 5.50
C GLY A 6 7.48 11.73 4.55
N ALA A 7 7.50 12.98 5.00
CA ALA A 7 7.26 14.15 4.15
C ALA A 7 8.45 14.43 3.23
N GLY A 8 8.19 15.10 2.10
CA GLY A 8 9.25 15.64 1.26
C GLY A 8 10.03 16.76 1.96
N GLN A 9 11.26 16.98 1.53
CA GLN A 9 12.06 18.13 1.95
C GLN A 9 11.42 19.43 1.43
N GLN A 10 11.38 20.47 2.28
CA GLN A 10 10.54 21.68 2.09
C GLN A 10 11.33 22.97 2.35
N ASN A 11 12.17 23.42 1.42
CA ASN A 11 12.77 24.76 1.53
C ASN A 11 11.94 25.84 0.83
N ASN A 12 11.00 25.46 -0.03
CA ASN A 12 10.12 26.39 -0.75
C ASN A 12 8.64 26.31 -0.32
N GLY A 13 8.28 25.37 0.56
CA GLY A 13 6.93 25.21 1.11
C GLY A 13 5.95 24.53 0.14
N VAL A 14 6.46 23.82 -0.86
CA VAL A 14 5.73 23.18 -1.96
C VAL A 14 6.03 21.68 -2.10
N ALA A 15 6.45 21.00 -1.03
CA ALA A 15 6.55 19.53 -1.05
C ALA A 15 5.19 18.85 -0.94
N SER A 16 5.20 17.52 -1.11
CA SER A 16 4.08 16.68 -0.72
C SER A 16 4.28 15.97 0.62
N ASN A 17 3.15 15.71 1.28
CA ASN A 17 3.09 14.94 2.53
C ASN A 17 3.35 13.45 2.26
N GLY A 18 3.87 12.75 3.26
CA GLY A 18 3.89 11.30 3.25
C GLY A 18 2.49 10.71 3.34
N ALA A 19 2.30 9.53 2.75
CA ALA A 19 0.99 8.89 2.68
C ALA A 19 0.67 8.05 3.92
N ARG A 20 -0.63 7.75 4.11
CA ARG A 20 -1.12 6.98 5.25
C ARG A 20 -0.73 5.51 5.12
N GLY A 21 -0.28 4.90 6.22
CA GLY A 21 -0.04 3.47 6.30
C GLY A 21 -1.32 2.64 6.35
N GLY A 22 -1.18 1.35 6.07
CA GLY A 22 -2.26 0.37 6.18
C GLY A 22 -2.63 0.04 7.63
N GLY A 23 -3.89 -0.33 7.83
CA GLY A 23 -4.44 -0.65 9.14
C GLY A 23 -4.14 -2.07 9.65
N LEU A 24 -4.95 -2.51 10.60
CA LEU A 24 -4.96 -3.89 11.09
C LEU A 24 -6.34 -4.48 10.80
N ILE A 25 -6.36 -5.67 10.19
CA ILE A 25 -7.57 -6.47 10.01
C ILE A 25 -7.36 -7.77 10.78
N ILE A 26 -8.28 -8.09 11.68
CA ILE A 26 -8.34 -9.39 12.35
C ILE A 26 -9.71 -10.00 12.05
N VAL A 27 -9.70 -11.19 11.47
CA VAL A 27 -10.90 -11.97 11.20
C VAL A 27 -10.80 -13.28 11.95
N ARG A 28 -11.73 -13.52 12.87
CA ARG A 28 -11.92 -14.81 13.51
C ARG A 28 -13.29 -15.36 13.10
N ALA A 29 -13.31 -16.48 12.39
CA ALA A 29 -14.56 -17.03 11.86
C ALA A 29 -14.54 -18.56 11.77
N GLY A 30 -15.70 -19.18 11.97
CA GLY A 30 -15.89 -20.59 11.63
C GLY A 30 -15.80 -20.80 10.12
N THR A 31 -16.55 -20.00 9.35
CA THR A 31 -16.53 -20.08 7.89
C THR A 31 -16.43 -18.69 7.27
N VAL A 32 -15.54 -18.53 6.28
CA VAL A 32 -15.58 -17.41 5.34
C VAL A 32 -16.15 -17.90 4.02
N THR A 33 -17.26 -17.30 3.60
CA THR A 33 -17.90 -17.59 2.31
C THR A 33 -17.86 -16.38 1.40
N THR A 34 -17.69 -16.61 0.11
CA THR A 34 -17.90 -15.58 -0.91
C THR A 34 -19.14 -15.88 -1.73
N ASN A 35 -19.57 -14.91 -2.52
CA ASN A 35 -20.53 -15.09 -3.61
C ASN A 35 -20.00 -14.36 -4.85
N CYS A 36 -20.66 -14.55 -5.99
CA CYS A 36 -20.21 -14.02 -7.27
C CYS A 36 -20.85 -12.67 -7.66
N VAL A 37 -21.40 -11.93 -6.69
CA VAL A 37 -22.05 -10.63 -6.98
C VAL A 37 -21.08 -9.46 -6.98
N SER A 38 -19.90 -9.60 -6.37
CA SER A 38 -18.89 -8.53 -6.30
C SER A 38 -17.49 -9.08 -6.00
N THR A 39 -16.52 -8.18 -5.95
CA THR A 39 -15.16 -8.48 -5.48
C THR A 39 -15.10 -8.34 -3.97
N TRP A 40 -14.79 -9.43 -3.28
CA TRP A 40 -14.61 -9.46 -1.82
C TRP A 40 -13.15 -9.25 -1.47
N GLY A 41 -12.86 -8.52 -0.39
CA GLY A 41 -11.49 -8.46 0.07
C GLY A 41 -11.23 -7.85 1.44
N PHE A 42 -10.09 -8.25 2.00
CA PHE A 42 -9.46 -7.66 3.18
C PHE A 42 -8.31 -6.76 2.70
N LEU A 43 -8.55 -5.45 2.72
CA LEU A 43 -7.64 -4.47 2.13
C LEU A 43 -7.00 -3.63 3.22
N SER A 44 -5.71 -3.83 3.41
CA SER A 44 -4.87 -3.09 4.36
C SER A 44 -3.62 -2.54 3.68
N ASN A 45 -3.78 -2.02 2.46
CA ASN A 45 -2.67 -1.41 1.73
C ASN A 45 -2.29 -0.06 2.38
N GLY A 46 -1.00 0.27 2.32
CA GLY A 46 -0.57 1.66 2.47
C GLY A 46 -0.97 2.49 1.26
N GLN A 47 -1.24 3.77 1.47
CA GLN A 47 -1.57 4.71 0.40
C GLN A 47 -0.31 5.15 -0.34
N SER A 48 -0.43 5.40 -1.64
CA SER A 48 0.63 6.08 -2.40
C SER A 48 0.67 7.56 -2.03
N ALA A 49 1.87 8.13 -1.97
CA ALA A 49 2.04 9.56 -1.81
C ALA A 49 1.71 10.30 -3.10
N THR A 50 1.25 11.54 -2.93
CA THR A 50 1.05 12.44 -4.05
C THR A 50 2.41 12.94 -4.56
N ASN A 51 2.48 13.23 -5.85
CA ASN A 51 3.65 13.89 -6.43
C ASN A 51 3.89 15.25 -5.77
N SER A 52 5.15 15.68 -5.79
CA SER A 52 5.47 17.05 -5.37
C SER A 52 4.84 18.04 -6.36
N PRO A 53 4.13 19.08 -5.89
CA PRO A 53 3.53 20.08 -6.75
C PRO A 53 4.54 21.10 -7.32
N GLY A 54 5.80 21.09 -6.86
CA GLY A 54 6.77 22.12 -7.23
C GLY A 54 8.23 21.70 -7.10
N ASN A 55 9.08 22.67 -6.75
CA ASN A 55 10.54 22.55 -6.64
C ASN A 55 10.97 22.13 -5.22
N ASP A 56 10.25 21.19 -4.62
CA ASP A 56 10.55 20.61 -3.32
C ASP A 56 10.44 19.08 -3.43
N GLY A 57 10.91 18.36 -2.41
CA GLY A 57 10.87 16.90 -2.40
C GLY A 57 9.46 16.33 -2.38
N ALA A 58 9.31 15.06 -2.77
CA ALA A 58 8.03 14.36 -2.67
C ALA A 58 7.96 13.46 -1.42
N GLY A 59 6.76 13.31 -0.86
CA GLY A 59 6.49 12.44 0.27
C GLY A 59 6.61 10.95 -0.08
N GLY A 60 6.93 10.14 0.93
CA GLY A 60 7.03 8.68 0.82
C GLY A 60 5.67 7.98 0.91
N GLY A 61 5.57 6.81 0.29
CA GLY A 61 4.40 5.94 0.37
C GLY A 61 4.19 5.36 1.77
N GLY A 62 2.94 5.12 2.14
CA GLY A 62 2.61 4.47 3.43
C GLY A 62 2.96 2.98 3.41
N ALA A 63 3.41 2.44 4.54
CA ALA A 63 3.67 1.00 4.64
C ALA A 63 2.37 0.18 4.61
N GLY A 64 2.44 -1.03 4.07
CA GLY A 64 1.36 -2.01 4.15
C GLY A 64 1.01 -2.35 5.60
N GLY A 65 -0.26 -2.66 5.82
CA GLY A 65 -0.79 -3.01 7.13
C GLY A 65 -0.63 -4.49 7.47
N THR A 66 -1.42 -4.95 8.43
CA THR A 66 -1.41 -6.34 8.88
C THR A 66 -2.80 -6.95 8.73
N ILE A 67 -2.86 -8.18 8.21
CA ILE A 67 -4.09 -8.96 8.10
C ILE A 67 -3.85 -10.30 8.82
N LEU A 68 -4.69 -10.63 9.79
CA LEU A 68 -4.72 -11.93 10.46
C LEU A 68 -6.06 -12.60 10.15
N LEU A 69 -6.01 -13.76 9.51
CA LEU A 69 -7.17 -14.59 9.26
C LEU A 69 -7.06 -15.86 10.11
N ASP A 70 -7.90 -15.95 11.12
CA ASP A 70 -8.10 -17.10 11.99
C ASP A 70 -9.44 -17.76 11.60
N VAL A 71 -9.40 -18.56 10.55
CA VAL A 71 -10.58 -19.13 9.89
C VAL A 71 -10.49 -20.66 9.87
N VAL A 72 -11.58 -21.35 10.24
CA VAL A 72 -11.62 -22.81 10.22
C VAL A 72 -11.85 -23.33 8.79
N THR A 73 -12.87 -22.79 8.10
CA THR A 73 -13.29 -23.25 6.77
C THR A 73 -13.46 -22.11 5.78
N TYR A 74 -13.06 -22.32 4.53
CA TYR A 74 -13.29 -21.40 3.42
C TYR A 74 -14.24 -22.02 2.39
N THR A 75 -15.31 -21.31 2.04
CA THR A 75 -16.26 -21.69 0.99
C THR A 75 -16.24 -20.60 -0.09
N LEU A 76 -15.38 -20.76 -1.10
CA LEU A 76 -15.05 -19.69 -2.03
C LEU A 76 -15.57 -19.97 -3.45
N PRO A 77 -16.89 -19.91 -3.71
CA PRO A 77 -17.41 -20.04 -5.08
C PRO A 77 -16.90 -18.92 -6.01
N CYS A 78 -16.48 -17.78 -5.44
CA CYS A 78 -15.81 -16.70 -6.16
C CYS A 78 -14.60 -16.16 -5.38
N ALA A 79 -13.72 -15.43 -6.08
CA ALA A 79 -12.45 -14.97 -5.52
C ALA A 79 -12.63 -14.00 -4.34
N ILE A 80 -11.72 -14.13 -3.37
CA ILE A 80 -11.49 -13.16 -2.31
C ILE A 80 -10.04 -12.68 -2.38
N VAL A 81 -9.84 -11.37 -2.20
CA VAL A 81 -8.50 -10.77 -2.20
C VAL A 81 -8.06 -10.37 -0.79
N ALA A 82 -6.83 -10.70 -0.42
CA ALA A 82 -6.18 -10.14 0.77
C ALA A 82 -4.96 -9.32 0.32
N ARG A 83 -4.91 -8.03 0.66
CA ARG A 83 -3.83 -7.14 0.20
C ARG A 83 -3.28 -6.29 1.34
N ALA A 84 -1.98 -6.41 1.56
CA ALA A 84 -1.22 -5.65 2.55
C ALA A 84 0.01 -5.00 1.90
N ASN A 85 -0.14 -4.43 0.71
CA ASN A 85 0.97 -3.84 -0.04
C ASN A 85 1.35 -2.46 0.53
N GLY A 86 2.62 -2.09 0.42
CA GLY A 86 3.07 -0.70 0.59
C GLY A 86 2.60 0.19 -0.56
N GLY A 87 2.38 1.47 -0.28
CA GLY A 87 2.06 2.48 -1.28
C GLY A 87 3.31 3.02 -1.96
N ASN A 88 3.16 3.58 -3.16
CA ASN A 88 4.30 4.16 -3.89
C ASN A 88 4.69 5.54 -3.32
N GLY A 89 5.96 5.89 -3.41
CA GLY A 89 6.43 7.25 -3.16
C GLY A 89 6.00 8.23 -4.26
N GLY A 90 5.94 9.52 -3.93
CA GLY A 90 5.61 10.55 -4.91
C GLY A 90 6.80 10.89 -5.80
N THR A 91 6.53 11.30 -7.03
CA THR A 91 7.53 11.78 -7.99
C THR A 91 7.66 13.31 -7.92
N VAL A 92 8.85 13.84 -8.21
CA VAL A 92 9.08 15.27 -8.43
C VAL A 92 9.24 15.52 -9.93
N GLY A 93 8.34 16.33 -10.50
CA GLY A 93 8.33 16.68 -11.93
C GLY A 93 9.06 17.97 -12.28
N ASN A 94 9.87 18.51 -11.37
CA ASN A 94 10.58 19.77 -11.58
C ASN A 94 11.84 19.58 -12.44
N SER A 95 12.27 20.64 -13.14
CA SER A 95 13.48 20.62 -13.99
C SER A 95 14.78 20.71 -13.19
N THR A 96 14.75 21.13 -11.93
CA THR A 96 15.90 21.11 -11.01
C THR A 96 15.88 19.86 -10.13
N ALA A 97 17.04 19.48 -9.57
CA ALA A 97 17.17 18.25 -8.78
C ALA A 97 16.43 18.32 -7.43
N HIS A 98 15.55 17.34 -7.18
CA HIS A 98 14.82 17.20 -5.92
C HIS A 98 14.55 15.72 -5.58
N GLY A 99 14.54 15.38 -4.29
CA GLY A 99 14.31 14.00 -3.87
C GLY A 99 12.88 13.52 -4.12
N GLY A 100 12.73 12.46 -4.91
CA GLY A 100 11.51 11.66 -4.95
C GLY A 100 11.22 10.98 -3.60
N GLY A 101 9.97 10.56 -3.41
CA GLY A 101 9.54 9.87 -2.20
C GLY A 101 9.96 8.40 -2.16
N GLY A 102 10.35 7.90 -0.99
CA GLY A 102 10.58 6.46 -0.80
C GLY A 102 9.28 5.64 -0.93
N GLY A 103 9.38 4.40 -1.42
CA GLY A 103 8.26 3.46 -1.41
C GLY A 103 7.92 2.97 -0.01
N GLY A 104 6.64 2.65 0.21
CA GLY A 104 6.16 2.09 1.47
C GLY A 104 6.62 0.65 1.69
N GLY A 105 6.93 0.31 2.95
CA GLY A 105 7.29 -1.04 3.35
C GLY A 105 6.18 -2.07 3.12
N VAL A 106 6.55 -3.34 3.03
CA VAL A 106 5.63 -4.47 2.86
C VAL A 106 4.83 -4.74 4.15
N GLY A 107 3.54 -5.09 4.00
CA GLY A 107 2.70 -5.53 5.12
C GLY A 107 2.76 -7.04 5.35
N ALA A 108 1.95 -7.53 6.29
CA ALA A 108 1.92 -8.97 6.62
C ALA A 108 0.50 -9.53 6.47
N ILE A 109 0.41 -10.73 5.90
CA ILE A 109 -0.82 -11.51 5.84
C ILE A 109 -0.54 -12.84 6.54
N LEU A 110 -1.19 -13.07 7.66
CA LEU A 110 -1.07 -14.26 8.49
C LEU A 110 -2.36 -15.06 8.39
N VAL A 111 -2.24 -16.36 8.17
CA VAL A 111 -3.38 -17.29 8.11
C VAL A 111 -3.11 -18.49 9.01
N ASN A 112 -4.12 -18.96 9.72
CA ASN A 112 -4.07 -20.23 10.45
C ASN A 112 -4.33 -21.43 9.52
N THR A 113 -5.18 -21.24 8.52
CA THR A 113 -5.59 -22.22 7.51
C THR A 113 -5.38 -21.61 6.13
N ASN A 114 -4.68 -22.32 5.23
CA ASN A 114 -4.43 -21.78 3.89
C ASN A 114 -5.74 -21.77 3.08
N PRO A 115 -6.23 -20.61 2.60
CA PRO A 115 -7.45 -20.57 1.81
C PRO A 115 -7.25 -21.26 0.45
N PRO A 116 -8.24 -22.03 -0.05
CA PRO A 116 -8.16 -22.66 -1.35
C PRO A 116 -8.25 -21.62 -2.48
N ALA A 117 -7.89 -22.04 -3.70
CA ALA A 117 -8.26 -21.28 -4.89
C ALA A 117 -9.79 -21.07 -4.92
N PRO A 118 -10.30 -19.90 -5.36
CA PRO A 118 -9.59 -18.82 -6.06
C PRO A 118 -9.16 -17.64 -5.17
N ALA A 119 -8.72 -17.87 -3.93
CA ALA A 119 -8.17 -16.81 -3.08
C ALA A 119 -6.87 -16.19 -3.68
N VAL A 120 -6.71 -14.87 -3.60
CA VAL A 120 -5.54 -14.14 -4.12
C VAL A 120 -4.94 -13.22 -3.05
N PHE A 121 -3.71 -13.52 -2.66
CA PHE A 121 -3.02 -12.85 -1.56
C PHE A 121 -1.84 -12.05 -2.11
N SER A 122 -1.68 -10.81 -1.66
CA SER A 122 -0.58 -9.94 -2.10
C SER A 122 -0.01 -9.13 -0.94
N SER A 123 1.30 -9.23 -0.77
CA SER A 123 2.07 -8.30 0.05
C SER A 123 3.34 -7.92 -0.69
N ARG A 124 3.40 -6.69 -1.18
CA ARG A 124 4.48 -6.15 -2.01
C ARG A 124 4.96 -4.84 -1.42
N VAL A 125 6.22 -4.52 -1.67
CA VAL A 125 6.77 -3.18 -1.41
C VAL A 125 6.19 -2.18 -2.40
N GLY A 126 6.06 -0.92 -1.98
CA GLY A 126 5.76 0.18 -2.87
C GLY A 126 6.99 0.59 -3.68
N ALA A 127 6.79 1.09 -4.89
CA ALA A 127 7.86 1.66 -5.71
C ALA A 127 8.31 3.02 -5.14
N SER A 128 9.60 3.34 -5.29
CA SER A 128 10.11 4.70 -5.08
C SER A 128 9.63 5.64 -6.17
N GLY A 129 9.37 6.89 -5.80
CA GLY A 129 9.13 7.97 -6.75
C GLY A 129 10.44 8.46 -7.39
N LEU A 130 10.30 9.18 -8.50
CA LEU A 130 11.41 9.62 -9.33
C LEU A 130 11.76 11.11 -9.10
N ASP A 131 12.99 11.48 -9.45
CA ASP A 131 13.41 12.86 -9.71
C ASP A 131 13.51 13.02 -11.24
N CYS A 132 12.65 13.86 -11.84
CA CYS A 132 12.56 13.96 -13.29
C CYS A 132 13.38 15.09 -13.91
N ASN A 133 14.30 15.69 -13.16
CA ASN A 133 15.15 16.81 -13.61
C ASN A 133 15.98 16.53 -14.88
N ALA A 134 16.29 15.27 -15.18
CA ALA A 134 17.09 14.85 -16.33
C ALA A 134 16.25 14.45 -17.56
N GLY A 135 14.96 14.79 -17.60
CA GLY A 135 14.11 14.59 -18.78
C GLY A 135 13.47 13.20 -18.91
N GLY A 136 13.38 12.44 -17.81
CA GLY A 136 12.70 11.14 -17.79
C GLY A 136 11.84 10.93 -16.54
N CYS A 137 10.52 11.04 -16.74
CA CYS A 137 9.50 10.20 -16.08
C CYS A 137 8.78 9.40 -17.17
#